data_AF-A0A0D6EVY7-F1
#
_entry.id   AF-A0A0D6EVY7-F1
#
_cell.length_a   1.000
_cell.length_b   1.000
_cell.length_c   1.000
_cell.angle_alpha   90.00
_cell.angle_beta   90.00
_cell.angle_gamma   90.00
#
_symmetry.space_group_name_H-M   'P 1'
#
loop_
_entity.id
_entity.type
_entity.pdbx_description
1 polymer ?
#
loop_
_entity_poly.entity_id
_entity_poly.type
_entity_poly.pdbx_seq_one_letter_code
_entity_poly.pdbx_strand_id
1 'polypeptide(L)'
;MCGCSNDFIHGLAMPRSEVTGIEDIRRREEIWQFAWDTSKKIIEADLIALAVNPKSRRSQNQLHVHLVRIDPKVKNKLNAYIFTYVKNLEYVWETAEKLAAKNSLIDYGILVTQATSNQFTVLITPNSPENEFTIWKCN
;
A
#
# COMPACT_ATOMS: atom_id res chain seq x y z
N MET A 1 8.20 16.10 -9.72
CA MET A 1 7.39 17.17 -9.12
C MET A 1 8.32 18.35 -8.85
N CYS A 2 8.17 19.46 -9.58
CA CYS A 2 9.07 20.60 -9.44
C CYS A 2 8.94 21.19 -8.02
N GLY A 3 10.05 21.37 -7.32
CA GLY A 3 10.10 21.95 -5.97
C GLY A 3 10.18 20.95 -4.82
N CYS A 4 9.98 19.65 -5.06
CA CYS A 4 10.24 18.64 -4.03
C CYS A 4 11.75 18.44 -3.83
N SER A 5 12.14 18.09 -2.61
CA SER A 5 13.49 17.60 -2.32
C SER A 5 13.81 16.34 -3.13
N ASN A 6 15.10 16.13 -3.43
CA ASN A 6 15.59 14.99 -4.23
C ASN A 6 15.36 13.62 -3.56
N ASP A 7 15.09 13.60 -2.25
CA ASP A 7 14.79 12.38 -1.49
C ASP A 7 13.30 12.02 -1.48
N PHE A 8 12.44 12.89 -2.00
CA PHE A 8 11.01 12.64 -2.11
C PHE A 8 10.72 11.70 -3.29
N ILE A 9 10.04 10.59 -2.98
CA ILE A 9 9.72 9.55 -3.94
C ILE A 9 8.23 9.23 -3.84
N HIS A 10 7.55 9.33 -4.98
CA HIS A 10 6.17 8.91 -5.13
C HIS A 10 6.00 8.37 -6.55
N GLY A 11 5.93 7.05 -6.68
CA GLY A 11 5.66 6.34 -7.93
C GLY A 11 4.30 5.66 -7.92
N LEU A 12 3.87 5.19 -9.09
CA LEU A 12 2.65 4.38 -9.25
C LEU A 12 2.97 3.11 -10.04
N ALA A 13 2.47 1.97 -9.56
CA ALA A 13 2.40 0.73 -10.32
C ALA A 13 0.94 0.43 -10.66
N MET A 14 0.65 0.16 -11.93
CA MET A 14 -0.72 0.01 -12.43
C MET A 14 -0.82 -1.20 -13.37
N PRO A 15 -1.94 -1.95 -13.36
CA PRO A 15 -2.22 -2.91 -14.41
C PRO A 15 -2.33 -2.22 -15.78
N ARG A 16 -1.94 -2.93 -16.84
CA ARG A 16 -2.16 -2.48 -18.23
C ARG A 16 -3.61 -2.65 -18.67
N SER A 17 -4.34 -3.58 -18.05
CA SER A 17 -5.77 -3.77 -18.24
C SER A 17 -6.55 -2.84 -17.33
N GLU A 18 -7.81 -2.57 -17.70
CA GLU A 18 -8.73 -1.86 -16.85
C GLU A 18 -9.09 -2.70 -15.62
N VAL A 19 -8.72 -2.19 -14.45
CA VAL A 19 -9.04 -2.77 -13.13
C VAL A 19 -9.36 -1.57 -12.25
N THR A 20 -10.53 -1.50 -11.63
CA THR A 20 -10.95 -0.24 -10.98
C THR A 20 -10.22 0.03 -9.67
N GLY A 21 -9.95 -1.02 -8.88
CA GLY A 21 -9.23 -0.92 -7.62
C GLY A 21 -9.38 -2.16 -6.74
N ILE A 22 -9.38 -1.97 -5.42
CA ILE A 22 -9.42 -3.04 -4.41
C ILE A 22 -10.67 -3.90 -4.56
N GLU A 23 -11.80 -3.33 -4.97
CA GLU A 23 -13.07 -4.02 -5.13
C GLU A 23 -13.16 -4.88 -6.40
N ASP A 24 -12.26 -4.69 -7.37
CA ASP A 24 -12.34 -5.35 -8.67
C ASP A 24 -11.80 -6.78 -8.60
N ILE A 25 -12.62 -7.78 -8.92
CA ILE A 25 -12.25 -9.20 -8.89
C ILE A 25 -11.17 -9.57 -9.93
N ARG A 26 -10.93 -8.71 -10.93
CA ARG A 26 -9.91 -8.93 -11.98
C ARG A 26 -8.51 -8.53 -11.52
N ARG A 27 -8.36 -7.98 -10.31
CA ARG A 27 -7.06 -7.63 -9.73
C ARG A 27 -6.17 -8.88 -9.66
N ARG A 28 -4.89 -8.67 -9.96
CA ARG A 28 -3.86 -9.70 -10.02
C ARG A 28 -2.98 -9.59 -8.77
N GLU A 29 -2.65 -10.71 -8.14
CA GLU A 29 -1.79 -10.74 -6.96
C GLU A 29 -0.39 -10.18 -7.27
N GLU A 30 0.10 -10.44 -8.49
CA GLU A 30 1.47 -10.16 -8.92
C GLU A 30 1.83 -8.67 -8.91
N ILE A 31 0.84 -7.77 -8.86
CA ILE A 31 1.07 -6.32 -8.80
C ILE A 31 1.85 -5.92 -7.53
N TRP A 32 1.64 -6.62 -6.41
CA TRP A 32 2.33 -6.31 -5.16
C TRP A 32 3.81 -6.62 -5.25
N GLN A 33 4.17 -7.79 -5.79
CA GLN A 33 5.57 -8.17 -6.00
C GLN A 33 6.23 -7.21 -7.00
N PHE A 34 5.54 -6.89 -8.11
CA PHE A 34 6.04 -5.94 -9.09
C PHE A 34 6.30 -4.54 -8.48
N ALA A 35 5.36 -4.03 -7.68
CA ALA A 35 5.50 -2.75 -7.00
C ALA A 35 6.65 -2.78 -5.98
N TRP A 36 6.79 -3.86 -5.22
CA TRP A 36 7.87 -4.05 -4.26
C TRP A 36 9.25 -4.06 -4.92
N ASP A 37 9.42 -4.87 -5.96
CA ASP A 37 10.69 -4.96 -6.70
C ASP A 37 11.04 -3.67 -7.43
N THR A 38 10.03 -2.89 -7.84
CA THR A 38 10.24 -1.57 -8.41
C THR A 38 10.67 -0.57 -7.34
N SER A 39 10.02 -0.56 -6.17
CA SER A 39 10.37 0.30 -5.04
C SER A 39 11.79 0.06 -4.54
N LYS A 40 12.23 -1.20 -4.42
CA LYS A 40 13.58 -1.57 -3.96
C LYS A 40 14.72 -0.97 -4.79
N LYS A 41 14.45 -0.54 -6.01
CA LYS A 41 15.45 0.09 -6.88
C LYS A 41 15.74 1.54 -6.47
N ILE A 42 14.87 2.16 -5.68
CA ILE A 42 14.87 3.59 -5.39
C ILE A 42 14.62 3.94 -3.91
N ILE A 43 14.10 3.01 -3.10
CA ILE A 43 13.82 3.18 -1.67
C ILE A 43 14.43 2.01 -0.90
N GLU A 44 15.10 2.31 0.22
CA GLU A 44 15.60 1.30 1.17
C GLU A 44 14.45 0.42 1.67
N ALA A 45 14.67 -0.89 1.74
CA ALA A 45 13.60 -1.88 1.96
C ALA A 45 12.75 -1.62 3.22
N ASP A 46 13.38 -1.14 4.29
CA ASP A 46 12.72 -0.84 5.56
C ASP A 46 11.89 0.46 5.54
N LEU A 47 12.06 1.28 4.50
CA LEU A 47 11.32 2.52 4.28
C LEU A 47 10.20 2.37 3.24
N ILE A 48 10.16 1.26 2.50
CA ILE A 48 9.12 1.04 1.48
C ILE A 48 7.75 0.92 2.14
N ALA A 49 6.82 1.76 1.68
CA ALA A 49 5.41 1.62 1.88
C ALA A 49 4.71 1.50 0.52
N LEU A 50 3.99 0.41 0.32
CA LEU A 50 3.07 0.26 -0.80
C LEU A 50 1.66 0.54 -0.30
N ALA A 51 0.94 1.44 -0.95
CA ALA A 51 -0.42 1.79 -0.54
C ALA A 51 -1.40 1.68 -1.71
N VAL A 52 -2.62 1.21 -1.44
CA VAL A 52 -3.75 1.30 -2.36
C VAL A 52 -4.90 1.94 -1.61
N ASN A 53 -5.43 3.02 -2.15
CA ASN A 53 -6.51 3.77 -1.52
C ASN A 53 -7.88 3.12 -1.75
N PRO A 54 -8.81 3.22 -0.77
CA PRO A 54 -10.19 2.76 -0.93
C PRO A 54 -10.92 3.52 -2.03
N LYS A 55 -12.07 2.99 -2.47
CA LYS A 55 -12.91 3.62 -3.50
C LYS A 55 -13.35 5.02 -3.08
N SER A 56 -13.73 5.22 -1.82
CA SER A 56 -14.17 6.53 -1.31
C SER A 56 -13.04 7.56 -1.13
N ARG A 57 -11.76 7.16 -1.24
CA ARG A 57 -10.60 8.02 -0.97
C ARG A 57 -9.64 8.13 -2.16
N ARG A 58 -10.03 7.67 -3.34
CA ARG A 58 -9.27 7.83 -4.59
C ARG A 58 -10.01 8.72 -5.58
N SER A 59 -9.26 9.42 -6.42
CA SER A 59 -9.81 10.27 -7.49
C SER A 59 -9.90 9.56 -8.84
N GLN A 60 -9.13 8.48 -9.02
CA GLN A 60 -9.06 7.72 -10.26
C GLN A 60 -9.74 6.36 -10.11
N ASN A 61 -10.46 5.92 -11.14
CA ASN A 61 -11.11 4.61 -11.18
C ASN A 61 -10.25 3.57 -11.93
N GLN A 62 -8.96 3.58 -11.65
CA GLN A 62 -7.97 2.62 -12.15
C GLN A 62 -7.09 2.22 -10.97
N LEU A 63 -6.88 0.92 -10.76
CA LEU A 63 -6.04 0.39 -9.70
C LEU A 63 -4.62 0.92 -9.87
N HIS A 64 -4.12 1.53 -8.82
CA HIS A 64 -2.74 1.96 -8.71
C HIS A 64 -2.22 1.71 -7.30
N VAL A 65 -1.04 1.10 -7.24
CA VAL A 65 -0.26 0.96 -6.01
C VAL A 65 0.67 2.17 -5.93
N HIS A 66 0.60 2.93 -4.85
CA HIS A 66 1.53 3.99 -4.53
C HIS A 66 2.84 3.40 -4.02
N LEU A 67 3.96 3.82 -4.60
CA LEU A 67 5.31 3.46 -4.21
C LEU A 67 5.90 4.67 -3.49
N VAL A 68 5.85 4.65 -2.16
CA VAL A 68 6.15 5.80 -1.30
C VAL A 68 6.99 5.38 -0.11
N ARG A 69 7.52 6.36 0.63
CA ARG A 69 8.22 6.10 1.89
C ARG A 69 7.24 6.11 3.06
N ILE A 70 7.36 5.16 3.98
CA ILE A 70 6.62 5.19 5.25
C ILE A 70 7.03 6.45 6.04
N ASP A 71 6.08 7.12 6.71
CA ASP A 71 6.41 8.20 7.63
C ASP A 71 7.09 7.62 8.89
N PRO A 72 8.34 8.02 9.22
CA PRO A 72 9.04 7.55 10.41
C PRO A 72 8.26 7.77 11.72
N LYS A 73 7.37 8.77 11.77
CA LYS A 73 6.56 9.10 12.96
C LYS A 73 5.52 8.02 13.30
N VAL A 74 5.12 7.22 12.31
CA VAL A 74 4.08 6.18 12.45
C VAL A 74 4.61 4.77 12.23
N LYS A 75 5.80 4.59 11.64
CA LYS A 75 6.42 3.27 11.38
C LYS A 75 6.40 2.34 12.60
N ASN A 76 6.72 2.86 13.79
CA ASN A 76 6.75 2.07 15.03
C ASN A 76 5.41 1.97 15.76
N LYS A 77 4.32 2.46 15.15
CA LYS A 77 2.97 2.54 15.73
C LYS A 77 1.91 1.81 14.92
N LEU A 78 2.30 1.07 13.88
CA LEU A 78 1.36 0.31 13.03
C LEU A 78 0.58 -0.75 13.82
N ASN A 79 1.11 -1.20 14.96
CA ASN A 79 0.46 -2.17 15.84
C ASN A 79 -0.82 -1.65 16.52
N ALA A 80 -1.08 -0.34 16.50
CA ALA A 80 -2.30 0.26 17.01
C ALA A 80 -3.49 0.18 16.03
N TYR A 81 -3.26 -0.33 14.81
CA TYR A 81 -4.25 -0.38 13.73
C TYR A 81 -4.70 -1.81 13.42
N ILE A 82 -5.58 -1.98 12.44
CA ILE A 82 -6.03 -3.30 11.98
C ILE A 82 -4.98 -3.83 11.00
N PHE A 83 -4.14 -4.77 11.45
CA PHE A 83 -3.10 -5.35 10.63
C PHE A 83 -2.95 -6.86 10.87
N THR A 84 -2.23 -7.49 9.97
CA THR A 84 -1.70 -8.85 10.12
C THR A 84 -0.39 -8.96 9.34
N TYR A 85 0.19 -10.15 9.35
CA TYR A 85 1.41 -10.43 8.61
C TYR A 85 1.21 -11.48 7.52
N VAL A 86 1.95 -11.32 6.43
CA VAL A 86 2.06 -12.32 5.36
C VAL A 86 3.53 -12.66 5.10
N LYS A 87 3.81 -13.90 4.73
CA LYS A 87 5.17 -14.33 4.35
C LYS A 87 5.51 -13.98 2.90
N ASN A 88 4.49 -13.85 2.05
CA ASN A 88 4.62 -13.58 0.62
C ASN A 88 3.60 -12.50 0.21
N LEU A 89 4.02 -11.63 -0.70
CA LEU A 89 3.20 -10.57 -1.27
C LEU A 89 2.03 -11.11 -2.12
N GLU A 90 2.09 -12.37 -2.57
CA GLU A 90 0.99 -13.04 -3.28
C GLU A 90 -0.28 -13.24 -2.46
N TYR A 91 -0.21 -13.07 -1.13
CA TYR A 91 -1.34 -13.24 -0.22
C TYR A 91 -1.98 -11.93 0.22
N VAL A 92 -1.51 -10.78 -0.29
CA VAL A 92 -1.94 -9.47 0.22
C VAL A 92 -3.43 -9.24 -0.03
N TRP A 93 -3.96 -9.50 -1.24
CA TRP A 93 -5.38 -9.26 -1.50
C TRP A 93 -6.27 -10.16 -0.66
N GLU A 94 -6.02 -11.47 -0.68
CA GLU A 94 -6.78 -12.45 0.11
C GLU A 94 -6.77 -12.13 1.61
N THR A 95 -5.58 -11.77 2.13
CA THR A 95 -5.41 -11.47 3.55
C THR A 95 -6.11 -10.18 3.94
N ALA A 96 -6.00 -9.13 3.12
CA ALA A 96 -6.69 -7.87 3.38
C ALA A 96 -8.21 -8.04 3.32
N GLU A 97 -8.73 -8.83 2.38
CA GLU A 97 -10.16 -9.13 2.27
C GLU A 97 -10.68 -9.87 3.50
N LYS A 98 -9.97 -10.91 3.96
CA LYS A 98 -10.30 -11.62 5.20
C LYS A 98 -10.26 -10.70 6.43
N LEU A 99 -9.27 -9.82 6.49
CA LEU A 99 -9.12 -8.87 7.59
C LEU A 99 -10.25 -7.83 7.57
N ALA A 100 -10.63 -7.34 6.39
CA ALA A 100 -11.73 -6.40 6.21
C ALA A 100 -13.07 -7.03 6.59
N ALA A 101 -13.35 -8.25 6.11
CA ALA A 101 -14.56 -8.99 6.47
C ALA A 101 -14.67 -9.23 7.99
N LYS A 102 -13.57 -9.65 8.64
CA LYS A 102 -13.52 -9.84 10.10
C LYS A 102 -13.83 -8.55 10.88
N ASN A 103 -13.47 -7.40 10.33
CA ASN A 103 -13.66 -6.09 10.96
C ASN A 103 -14.86 -5.31 10.38
N SER A 104 -15.73 -5.97 9.60
CA SER A 104 -16.91 -5.35 8.96
C SER A 104 -16.61 -4.11 8.11
N LEU A 105 -15.45 -4.08 7.46
CA LEU A 105 -15.05 -3.02 6.52
C LEU A 105 -15.45 -3.39 5.09
N ILE A 106 -16.33 -2.59 4.49
CA ILE A 106 -16.82 -2.80 3.11
C ILE A 106 -15.97 -2.00 2.10
N ASP A 107 -15.45 -0.85 2.50
CA ASP A 107 -14.52 -0.03 1.72
C ASP A 107 -13.28 0.23 2.59
N TYR A 108 -12.11 -0.16 2.08
CA TYR A 108 -10.86 -0.11 2.81
C TYR A 108 -9.68 0.08 1.87
N GLY A 109 -8.65 0.77 2.34
CA GLY A 109 -7.33 0.81 1.74
C GLY A 109 -6.41 -0.24 2.34
N ILE A 110 -5.31 -0.50 1.65
CA ILE A 110 -4.27 -1.43 2.08
C ILE A 110 -2.94 -0.69 2.14
N LEU A 111 -2.21 -0.90 3.23
CA LEU A 111 -0.80 -0.55 3.37
C LEU A 111 0.02 -1.85 3.50
N VAL A 112 1.10 -1.94 2.74
CA VAL A 112 2.10 -3.01 2.84
C VAL A 112 3.47 -2.43 3.14
N THR A 113 4.11 -2.93 4.19
CA THR A 113 5.49 -2.57 4.56
C THR A 113 6.27 -3.82 4.95
N GLN A 114 7.60 -3.72 4.98
CA GLN A 114 8.43 -4.79 5.53
C GLN A 114 8.30 -4.83 7.06
N ALA A 115 7.97 -6.01 7.61
CA ALA A 115 7.98 -6.26 9.06
C ALA A 115 9.33 -6.85 9.49
N THR A 116 9.81 -7.85 8.75
CA THR A 116 11.12 -8.48 8.91
C THR A 116 11.66 -8.84 7.52
N SER A 117 12.88 -9.37 7.43
CA SER A 117 13.45 -9.82 6.15
C SER A 117 12.57 -10.81 5.38
N ASN A 118 11.73 -11.58 6.08
CA ASN A 118 10.92 -12.66 5.51
C ASN A 118 9.40 -12.47 5.72
N GLN A 119 8.97 -11.26 6.09
CA GLN A 119 7.59 -11.01 6.44
C GLN A 119 7.18 -9.58 6.13
N PHE A 120 5.95 -9.42 5.64
CA PHE A 120 5.33 -8.14 5.35
C PHE A 120 4.18 -7.88 6.30
N THR A 121 4.03 -6.63 6.71
CA THR A 121 2.81 -6.14 7.36
C THR A 121 1.78 -5.88 6.28
N VAL A 122 0.55 -6.35 6.48
CA VAL A 122 -0.64 -5.95 5.71
C VAL A 122 -1.59 -5.26 6.67
N LEU A 123 -1.77 -3.95 6.50
CA LEU A 123 -2.66 -3.13 7.29
C LEU A 123 -3.82 -2.66 6.44
N ILE A 124 -5.01 -2.60 7.04
CA ILE A 124 -6.20 -2.03 6.40
C ILE A 124 -6.74 -0.83 7.18
N THR A 125 -7.33 0.12 6.45
CA THR A 125 -7.95 1.33 7.02
C THR A 125 -9.15 1.75 6.15
N PRO A 126 -10.25 2.29 6.71
CA PRO A 126 -11.32 2.89 5.91
C PRO A 126 -10.93 4.23 5.27
N ASN A 127 -9.76 4.79 5.64
CA ASN A 127 -9.24 6.05 5.13
C ASN A 127 -8.19 5.81 4.03
N SER A 128 -7.47 6.87 3.64
CA SER A 128 -6.37 6.76 2.68
C SER A 128 -5.09 6.31 3.40
N PRO A 129 -4.61 5.06 3.21
CA PRO A 129 -3.35 4.60 3.79
C PRO A 129 -2.15 5.39 3.28
N GLU A 130 -2.20 5.86 2.03
CA GLU A 130 -1.19 6.76 1.48
C GLU A 130 -1.08 8.03 2.32
N ASN A 131 -2.21 8.70 2.58
CA ASN A 131 -2.22 9.93 3.37
C ASN A 131 -1.88 9.70 4.85
N GLU A 132 -2.42 8.65 5.45
CA GLU A 132 -2.29 8.39 6.89
C GLU A 132 -0.90 7.92 7.30
N PHE A 133 -0.22 7.14 6.45
CA PHE A 133 0.96 6.39 6.88
C PHE A 133 2.25 6.76 6.16
N THR A 134 2.20 7.56 5.11
CA THR A 134 3.33 7.73 4.19
C THR A 134 3.70 9.19 3.97
N ILE A 135 4.91 9.42 3.48
CA ILE A 135 5.35 10.73 2.97
C ILE A 135 4.82 10.85 1.53
N TRP A 136 3.54 11.19 1.38
CA TRP A 136 2.84 11.22 0.09
C TRP A 136 2.92 12.57 -0.63
N LYS A 137 3.24 13.63 0.11
CA LYS A 137 3.44 15.00 -0.36
C LYS A 137 4.83 15.49 0.04
N CYS A 138 5.41 16.30 -0.85
CA CYS A 138 6.51 17.18 -0.50
C CYS A 138 5.94 18.55 -0.13
N ASN A 139 6.60 19.24 0.80
CA ASN A 139 6.30 20.62 1.18
C ASN A 139 7.49 21.51 0.81
#